data_AF-A0ABD3VJF9-F1
#
_entry.id   AF-A0ABD3VJF9-F1
#
_cell.length_a   1.000
_cell.length_b   1.000
_cell.length_c   1.000
_cell.angle_alpha   90.00
_cell.angle_beta   90.00
_cell.angle_gamma   90.00
#
_symmetry.space_group_name_H-M   'P 1'
#
loop_
_entity.id
_entity.type
_entity.pdbx_description
1 polymer ?
#
loop_
_entity_poly.entity_id
_entity_poly.type
_entity_poly.pdbx_seq_one_letter_code
_entity_poly.pdbx_strand_id
1 'polypeptide(L)'
;MHVRFRASFSCYSLGAVHDGDDTARGCKAEDGYIMAPVLHKFLPNKPYTSNPWIFSMCSVEAFKRTIVHKPDLKKKPVYTQPELDQWNKFMAKLPGQKYSPSKQCQLIIGPGSSSCEVCTKIYV
;
A
#
# COMPACT_ATOMS: atom_id res chain seq x y z
N MET A 1 5.67 -4.39 -2.50
CA MET A 1 4.75 -5.46 -2.06
C MET A 1 4.36 -5.32 -0.58
N HIS A 2 5.31 -5.37 0.36
CA HIS A 2 5.04 -5.33 1.81
C HIS A 2 4.21 -4.14 2.32
N VAL A 3 4.38 -2.94 1.73
CA VAL A 3 3.64 -1.73 2.16
C VAL A 3 2.15 -1.81 1.83
N ARG A 4 1.77 -2.41 0.69
CA ARG A 4 0.35 -2.58 0.35
C ARG A 4 -0.35 -3.61 1.21
N PHE A 5 0.28 -4.76 1.44
CA PHE A 5 -0.28 -5.79 2.32
C PHE A 5 -0.56 -5.25 3.73
N ARG A 6 0.35 -4.42 4.28
CA ARG A 6 0.12 -3.77 5.57
C ARG A 6 -1.03 -2.76 5.53
N ALA A 7 -1.17 -2.01 4.44
CA ALA A 7 -2.31 -1.11 4.26
C ALA A 7 -3.64 -1.88 4.20
N SER A 8 -3.73 -2.94 3.39
CA SER A 8 -4.96 -3.73 3.23
C SER A 8 -5.40 -4.40 4.53
N PHE A 9 -4.48 -4.95 5.32
CA PHE A 9 -4.78 -5.56 6.62
C PHE A 9 -5.31 -4.53 7.65
N SER A 10 -4.71 -3.34 7.69
CA SER A 10 -5.16 -2.25 8.56
C SER A 10 -6.56 -1.76 8.17
N CYS A 11 -6.86 -1.71 6.88
CA CYS A 11 -8.15 -1.27 6.35
C CYS A 11 -9.30 -2.24 6.64
N TYR A 12 -9.03 -3.55 6.69
CA TYR A 12 -10.02 -4.53 7.15
C TYR A 12 -10.48 -4.25 8.59
N SER A 13 -9.57 -3.83 9.47
CA SER A 13 -9.90 -3.43 10.85
C SER A 13 -10.80 -2.17 10.90
N LEU A 14 -10.82 -1.37 9.83
CA LEU A 14 -11.67 -0.21 9.65
C LEU A 14 -12.95 -0.51 8.83
N GLY A 15 -13.27 -1.79 8.65
CA GLY A 15 -14.52 -2.24 8.04
C GLY A 15 -14.55 -2.22 6.51
N ALA A 16 -13.43 -1.96 5.83
CA ALA A 16 -13.37 -2.11 4.38
C ALA A 16 -13.19 -3.58 3.99
N VAL A 17 -13.92 -4.01 2.96
CA VAL A 17 -13.77 -5.30 2.29
C VAL A 17 -12.90 -5.14 1.03
N HIS A 18 -12.60 -6.25 0.36
CA HIS A 18 -11.93 -6.18 -0.94
C HIS A 18 -12.84 -5.54 -2.00
N ASP A 19 -12.25 -4.79 -2.93
CA ASP A 19 -12.96 -4.31 -4.11
C ASP A 19 -13.37 -5.51 -4.99
N GLY A 20 -14.56 -5.49 -5.58
CA GLY A 20 -15.13 -6.63 -6.29
C GLY A 20 -15.86 -7.65 -5.41
N ASP A 21 -15.90 -7.45 -4.09
CA ASP A 21 -16.81 -8.17 -3.18
C ASP A 21 -18.27 -7.74 -3.41
N ASP A 22 -19.23 -8.64 -3.17
CA ASP A 22 -20.69 -8.38 -3.31
C ASP A 22 -21.15 -7.16 -2.49
N THR A 23 -20.48 -6.88 -1.37
CA THR A 23 -20.76 -5.74 -0.49
C THR A 23 -20.05 -4.45 -0.91
N ALA A 24 -19.03 -4.53 -1.77
CA ALA A 24 -18.30 -3.40 -2.37
C ALA A 24 -18.92 -2.94 -3.69
N ARG A 25 -20.24 -2.75 -3.72
CA ARG A 25 -20.99 -2.42 -4.94
C ARG A 25 -20.42 -1.17 -5.63
N GLY A 26 -20.03 -1.32 -6.89
CA GLY A 26 -19.51 -0.24 -7.73
C GLY A 26 -17.99 -0.09 -7.74
N CYS A 27 -17.26 -0.81 -6.89
CA CYS A 27 -15.80 -0.86 -6.94
C CYS A 27 -15.35 -2.20 -7.50
N LYS A 28 -14.66 -2.21 -8.64
CA LYS A 28 -14.26 -3.44 -9.32
C LYS A 28 -12.85 -3.86 -8.87
N ALA A 29 -12.61 -5.16 -8.82
CA ALA A 29 -11.30 -5.72 -8.48
C ALA A 29 -10.21 -5.29 -9.49
N GLU A 30 -10.61 -5.08 -10.74
CA GLU A 30 -9.72 -4.75 -11.85
C GLU A 30 -9.25 -3.29 -11.82
N ASP A 31 -9.92 -2.41 -11.08
CA ASP A 31 -9.57 -0.99 -10.98
C ASP A 31 -8.24 -0.75 -10.22
N GLY A 32 -7.77 -1.78 -9.50
CA GLY A 32 -6.41 -1.86 -8.97
C GLY A 32 -6.10 -0.95 -7.79
N TYR A 33 -7.12 -0.53 -7.04
CA TYR A 33 -6.98 0.18 -5.77
C TYR A 33 -6.32 -0.68 -4.68
N ILE A 34 -5.95 -0.06 -3.54
CA ILE A 34 -5.25 -0.73 -2.43
C ILE A 34 -6.00 -1.97 -1.90
N MET A 35 -7.33 -1.98 -1.97
CA MET A 35 -8.19 -3.08 -1.50
C MET A 35 -8.56 -4.08 -2.61
N ALA A 36 -7.94 -4.03 -3.79
CA ALA A 36 -8.12 -5.07 -4.79
C ALA A 36 -7.69 -6.45 -4.22
N PRO A 37 -8.44 -7.52 -4.51
CA PRO A 37 -8.21 -8.87 -3.94
C PRO A 37 -6.96 -9.53 -4.51
N VAL A 38 -6.48 -9.03 -5.66
CA VAL A 38 -5.28 -9.52 -6.34
C VAL A 38 -4.30 -8.37 -6.56
N LEU A 39 -3.03 -8.67 -6.39
CA LEU A 39 -1.97 -7.74 -6.73
C LEU A 39 -1.84 -7.64 -8.24
N HIS A 40 -2.25 -6.49 -8.79
CA HIS A 40 -1.94 -6.14 -10.17
C HIS A 40 -0.42 -6.06 -10.35
N LYS A 41 0.10 -6.82 -11.32
CA LYS A 41 1.53 -6.83 -11.63
C LYS A 41 1.90 -5.49 -12.25
N PHE A 42 2.90 -4.81 -11.66
CA PHE A 42 3.56 -3.68 -12.32
C PHE A 42 4.43 -4.23 -13.43
N LEU A 43 3.92 -4.20 -14.65
CA LEU A 43 4.73 -4.55 -15.82
C LEU A 43 5.72 -3.41 -16.10
N PRO A 44 7.00 -3.73 -16.37
CA PRO A 44 7.95 -2.73 -16.85
C PRO A 44 7.35 -2.00 -18.07
N ASN A 45 7.48 -0.67 -18.10
CA ASN A 45 7.05 0.19 -19.21
C ASN A 45 5.52 0.29 -19.46
N LYS A 46 4.68 -0.24 -18.56
CA LYS A 46 3.26 0.16 -18.53
C LYS A 46 3.12 1.37 -17.61
N PRO A 47 2.32 2.38 -17.99
CA PRO A 47 2.08 3.49 -17.09
C PRO A 47 1.42 2.96 -15.81
N TYR A 48 1.72 3.56 -14.66
CA TYR A 48 1.18 3.20 -13.35
C TYR A 48 -0.31 3.58 -13.22
N THR A 49 -1.11 3.33 -14.26
CA THR A 49 -2.52 3.75 -14.39
C THR A 49 -3.46 2.97 -13.46
N SER A 50 -3.00 1.92 -12.81
CA SER A 50 -3.77 1.08 -11.91
C SER A 50 -3.67 1.57 -10.47
N ASN A 51 -4.41 2.65 -10.15
CA ASN A 51 -4.63 3.30 -8.84
C ASN A 51 -3.85 2.74 -7.63
N PRO A 52 -2.51 2.75 -7.68
CA PRO A 52 -1.76 1.75 -6.94
C PRO A 52 -1.66 2.10 -5.45
N TRP A 53 -1.84 3.37 -5.15
CA TRP A 53 -1.61 3.96 -3.85
C TRP A 53 -2.83 4.73 -3.36
N ILE A 54 -3.99 4.44 -3.95
CA ILE A 54 -5.25 5.14 -3.70
C ILE A 54 -6.28 4.11 -3.21
N PHE A 55 -7.14 4.53 -2.28
CA PHE A 55 -8.29 3.73 -1.87
C PHE A 55 -9.47 3.97 -2.81
N SER A 56 -10.23 2.90 -3.07
CA SER A 56 -11.50 3.02 -3.77
C SER A 56 -12.50 3.84 -2.93
N MET A 57 -13.54 4.36 -3.58
CA MET A 57 -14.63 5.04 -2.87
C MET A 57 -15.34 4.10 -1.89
N CYS A 58 -15.49 2.81 -2.20
CA CYS A 58 -16.09 1.82 -1.30
C CYS A 58 -15.28 1.69 0.00
N SER A 59 -13.95 1.64 -0.10
CA SER A 59 -13.05 1.63 1.05
C SER A 59 -13.21 2.91 1.89
N VAL A 60 -13.22 4.09 1.25
CA VAL A 60 -13.37 5.38 1.94
C VAL A 60 -14.71 5.47 2.67
N GLU A 61 -15.79 5.01 2.06
CA GLU A 61 -17.11 4.97 2.70
C GLU A 61 -17.17 4.01 3.87
N ALA A 62 -16.54 2.84 3.76
CA ALA A 62 -16.43 1.90 4.85
C ALA A 62 -15.68 2.51 6.05
N PHE A 63 -14.56 3.20 5.80
CA PHE A 63 -13.82 3.91 6.86
C PHE A 63 -14.69 4.97 7.53
N LYS A 64 -15.38 5.81 6.75
CA LYS A 64 -16.29 6.84 7.27
C LYS A 64 -17.39 6.23 8.13
N ARG A 65 -18.05 5.16 7.66
CA ARG A 65 -19.10 4.45 8.40
C ARG A 65 -18.56 3.91 9.73
N THR A 66 -17.42 3.23 9.71
CA THR A 66 -16.80 2.67 10.92
C THR A 66 -16.43 3.75 11.94
N ILE A 67 -15.86 4.87 11.49
CA ILE A 67 -15.50 5.99 12.37
C ILE A 67 -16.73 6.62 13.02
N VAL A 68 -17.85 6.73 12.29
CA VAL A 68 -19.11 7.27 12.82
C VAL A 68 -19.77 6.31 13.82
N HIS A 69 -19.79 5.00 13.51
CA HIS A 69 -20.55 4.00 14.28
C HIS A 69 -19.75 3.35 15.43
N LYS A 70 -18.44 3.57 15.51
CA LYS A 70 -17.60 3.14 16.65
C LYS A 70 -17.09 4.36 17.42
N PRO A 71 -17.94 5.04 18.21
CA PRO A 71 -17.56 6.24 18.96
C PRO A 71 -16.43 5.99 19.97
N ASP A 72 -16.20 4.75 20.38
CA ASP A 72 -15.07 4.40 21.25
C ASP A 72 -13.70 4.52 20.56
N LEU A 73 -13.64 4.55 19.22
CA LEU A 73 -12.43 4.96 18.49
C LEU A 73 -12.09 6.43 18.73
N LYS A 74 -13.08 7.28 19.00
CA LYS A 74 -12.89 8.70 19.34
C LYS A 74 -12.31 8.90 20.74
N LYS A 75 -12.42 7.90 21.61
CA LYS A 75 -11.91 7.90 22.99
C LYS A 75 -10.53 7.24 23.13
N LYS A 76 -9.97 6.67 22.05
CA LYS A 76 -8.65 6.02 22.00
C LYS A 76 -7.56 7.04 21.58
N PRO A 77 -6.28 6.80 21.90
CA PRO A 77 -5.15 7.70 21.61
C PRO A 77 -4.81 7.88 20.12
N VAL A 78 -5.76 7.61 19.21
CA VAL A 78 -5.63 8.00 17.80
C VAL A 78 -5.61 9.53 17.65
N TYR A 79 -6.13 10.26 18.64
CA TYR A 79 -6.19 11.73 18.68
C TYR A 79 -5.13 12.38 19.56
N THR A 80 -4.31 11.60 20.28
CA THR A 80 -3.11 12.15 20.94
C THR A 80 -2.01 12.24 19.89
N GLN A 81 -1.45 13.43 19.67
CA GLN A 81 -0.28 13.60 18.81
C GLN A 81 0.85 12.72 19.36
N PRO A 82 1.25 11.64 18.67
CA PRO A 82 2.43 10.91 19.09
C PRO A 82 3.65 11.81 18.89
N GLU A 83 4.72 11.56 19.64
CA GLU A 83 6.01 12.17 19.34
C GLU A 83 6.49 11.65 17.98
N LEU A 84 6.34 12.48 16.95
CA LEU A 84 6.56 12.08 15.55
C LEU A 84 7.99 12.33 15.09
N ASP A 85 8.90 12.83 15.93
CA ASP A 85 10.23 13.25 15.48
C ASP A 85 11.02 12.13 14.81
N GLN A 86 11.04 10.93 15.40
CA GLN A 86 11.67 9.76 14.79
C GLN A 86 10.94 9.32 13.52
N TRP A 87 9.61 9.39 13.51
CA TRP A 87 8.80 9.04 12.35
C TRP A 87 9.02 10.01 11.18
N ASN A 88 9.05 11.31 11.45
CA ASN A 88 9.28 12.37 10.48
C ASN A 88 10.69 12.27 9.90
N LYS A 89 11.70 12.06 10.76
CA LYS A 89 13.08 11.79 10.33
C LYS A 89 13.15 10.54 9.46
N PHE A 90 12.43 9.48 9.82
CA PHE A 90 12.33 8.30 8.98
C PHE A 90 11.66 8.64 7.65
N MET A 91 10.48 9.24 7.63
CA MET A 91 9.68 9.50 6.42
C MET A 91 10.28 10.58 5.49
N ALA A 92 11.28 11.33 5.92
CA ALA A 92 11.97 12.36 5.13
C ALA A 92 12.64 11.84 3.84
N LYS A 93 12.90 10.53 3.73
CA LYS A 93 13.46 9.91 2.52
C LYS A 93 12.49 8.91 1.90
N LEU A 94 12.36 8.93 0.57
CA LEU A 94 11.61 7.93 -0.17
C LEU A 94 12.26 6.54 0.00
N PRO A 95 11.48 5.43 -0.08
CA PRO A 95 12.04 4.08 0.06
C PRO A 95 13.22 3.80 -0.88
N GLY A 96 13.18 4.27 -2.13
CA GLY A 96 14.27 4.12 -3.09
C GLY A 96 15.54 4.92 -2.73
N GLN A 97 15.43 5.95 -1.90
CA GLN A 97 16.56 6.71 -1.37
C GLN A 97 17.12 6.11 -0.07
N LYS A 98 16.34 5.25 0.60
CA LYS A 98 16.74 4.54 1.83
C LYS A 98 17.39 3.20 1.53
N TYR A 99 16.89 2.49 0.52
CA TYR A 99 17.31 1.14 0.19
C TYR A 99 17.75 1.08 -1.26
N SER A 100 19.04 0.79 -1.47
CA SER A 100 19.59 0.50 -2.79
C SER A 100 18.85 -0.69 -3.45
N PRO A 101 18.92 -0.85 -4.78
CA PRO A 101 18.31 -1.99 -5.47
C PRO A 101 18.70 -3.34 -4.85
N SER A 102 19.99 -3.58 -4.60
CA SER A 102 20.46 -4.79 -3.89
C SER A 102 19.86 -4.93 -2.51
N LYS A 103 19.74 -3.84 -1.74
CA LYS A 103 19.13 -3.90 -0.41
C LYS A 103 17.64 -4.25 -0.47
N GLN A 104 16.93 -3.78 -1.49
CA GLN A 104 15.53 -4.16 -1.72
C GLN A 104 15.40 -5.64 -2.08
N CYS A 105 16.30 -6.19 -2.91
CA CYS A 105 16.35 -7.64 -3.16
C CYS A 105 16.57 -8.41 -1.86
N GLN A 106 17.50 -7.97 -1.00
CA GLN A 106 17.77 -8.62 0.28
C GLN A 106 16.55 -8.66 1.22
N LEU A 107 15.75 -7.59 1.22
CA LEU A 107 14.54 -7.50 2.02
C LEU A 107 13.39 -8.38 1.48
N ILE A 108 13.41 -8.73 0.20
CA ILE A 108 12.36 -9.52 -0.45
C ILE A 108 12.71 -11.01 -0.49
N ILE A 109 13.96 -11.33 -0.85
CA ILE A 109 14.42 -12.69 -1.16
C ILE A 109 15.28 -13.23 -0.01
N GLY A 110 16.14 -12.39 0.57
CA GLY A 110 17.02 -12.77 1.69
C GLY A 110 18.45 -12.24 1.56
N PRO A 111 19.28 -12.32 2.61
CA PRO A 111 20.56 -11.62 2.72
C PRO A 111 21.58 -11.87 1.60
N GLY A 112 21.56 -13.05 0.96
CA GLY A 112 22.47 -13.41 -0.13
C GLY A 112 22.08 -12.87 -1.52
N SER A 113 20.96 -12.16 -1.65
CA SER A 113 20.50 -11.63 -2.93
C SER A 113 21.06 -10.24 -3.24
N SER A 114 21.16 -9.92 -4.53
CA SER A 114 21.58 -8.62 -5.05
C SER A 114 20.67 -8.18 -6.20
N SER A 115 20.81 -6.93 -6.64
CA SER A 115 20.11 -6.49 -7.85
C SER A 115 20.73 -7.13 -9.08
N CYS A 116 19.89 -7.63 -9.99
CA CYS A 116 20.34 -8.11 -11.28
C CYS A 116 20.78 -6.94 -12.15
N GLU A 117 22.07 -6.82 -12.43
CA GLU A 117 22.61 -5.87 -13.41
C GLU A 117 22.55 -6.48 -14.82
N VAL A 118 21.35 -6.68 -15.36
CA VAL A 118 21.20 -6.92 -16.80
C VAL A 118 20.74 -5.63 -17.46
N CYS A 119 21.66 -4.68 -17.61
CA CYS A 119 21.54 -3.61 -18.58
C CYS A 119 22.03 -4.14 -19.93
N THR A 120 21.23 -4.93 -20.64
CA THR A 120 21.48 -5.12 -22.08
C THR A 120 21.20 -3.79 -22.76
N LYS A 121 22.26 -2.99 -22.96
CA LYS A 121 22.30 -2.04 -24.06
C LYS A 121 22.10 -2.87 -25.34
N ILE A 122 20.95 -2.72 -25.98
CA ILE A 122 20.80 -3.15 -27.37
C ILE A 122 21.57 -2.11 -28.18
N TYR A 123 22.83 -2.43 -28.48
CA TYR A 123 23.50 -1.91 -29.67
C TYR A 123 23.54 -3.06 -30.66
N VAL A 124 22.60 -3.07 -31.62
CA VAL A 124 22.84 -3.37 -33.04
C VAL A 124 21.77 -2.62 -33.83
#